data_AF-A0AAP3E348-F1
#
_entry.id   AF-A0AAP3E348-F1
#
_cell.length_a   1.000
_cell.length_b   1.000
_cell.length_c   1.000
_cell.angle_alpha   90.00
_cell.angle_beta   90.00
_cell.angle_gamma   90.00
#
_symmetry.space_group_name_H-M   'P 1'
#
loop_
_entity.id
_entity.type
_entity.pdbx_description
1 polymer ?
#
loop_
_entity_poly.entity_id
_entity_poly.type
_entity_poly.pdbx_seq_one_letter_code
_entity_poly.pdbx_strand_id
1 'polypeptide(L)'
;MDDSAINDEWLDAYTTEEDVNAKYHLLRREAKRLRQHAERPADMKFTDDPAFLDLVRACNERVDGTLLVFAANDFGWPVALRPTGTSKQLQADVRTELLAEKYKSSPELDEIRRTLLDADVRVHQALVVRHSGDEIDYHLPGGWKVDTNFLTVREALGLIDYITHGHQREAILY
;
A
#
# COMPACT_ATOMS: atom_id res chain seq x y z
N MET A 1 -26.01 -8.91 -14.50
CA MET A 1 -25.17 -10.05 -14.92
C MET A 1 -24.72 -10.71 -13.64
N ASP A 2 -24.76 -12.03 -13.57
CA ASP A 2 -24.39 -12.78 -12.37
C ASP A 2 -22.87 -12.75 -12.20
N ASP A 3 -22.38 -12.05 -11.16
CA ASP A 3 -20.95 -11.89 -10.90
C ASP A 3 -20.24 -13.23 -10.62
N SER A 4 -20.98 -14.29 -10.26
CA SER A 4 -20.41 -15.62 -10.04
C SER A 4 -19.90 -16.26 -11.33
N ALA A 5 -20.60 -16.08 -12.45
CA ALA A 5 -20.25 -16.70 -13.73
C ALA A 5 -18.98 -16.09 -14.36
N ILE A 6 -18.68 -14.82 -14.06
CA ILE A 6 -17.48 -14.12 -14.55
C ILE A 6 -16.24 -14.54 -13.74
N ASN A 7 -16.42 -14.87 -12.46
CA ASN A 7 -15.34 -15.29 -11.58
C ASN A 7 -14.78 -16.66 -12.00
N ASP A 8 -15.64 -17.59 -12.40
CA ASP A 8 -15.26 -18.94 -12.82
C ASP A 8 -14.51 -18.94 -14.16
N GLU A 9 -14.94 -18.13 -15.15
CA GLU A 9 -14.28 -18.07 -16.47
C GLU A 9 -12.87 -17.46 -16.40
N TRP A 10 -12.67 -16.43 -15.57
CA TRP A 10 -11.33 -15.87 -15.36
C TRP A 10 -10.42 -16.83 -14.60
N LEU A 11 -10.93 -17.48 -13.55
CA LEU A 11 -10.16 -18.39 -12.72
C LEU A 11 -9.73 -19.64 -13.52
N ASP A 12 -10.61 -20.18 -14.35
CA ASP A 12 -10.28 -21.26 -15.28
C ASP A 12 -9.20 -20.82 -16.26
N ALA A 13 -9.36 -19.67 -16.93
CA ALA A 13 -8.35 -19.15 -17.85
C ALA A 13 -6.99 -18.93 -17.16
N TYR A 14 -6.96 -18.47 -15.92
CA TYR A 14 -5.72 -18.25 -15.17
C TYR A 14 -5.05 -19.55 -14.72
N THR A 15 -5.83 -20.55 -14.30
CA THR A 15 -5.31 -21.82 -13.79
C THR A 15 -4.78 -22.70 -14.92
N THR A 16 -5.39 -22.67 -16.11
CA THR A 16 -4.96 -23.47 -17.27
C THR A 16 -3.88 -22.83 -18.13
N GLU A 17 -3.64 -21.52 -18.00
CA GLU A 17 -2.55 -20.85 -18.71
C GLU A 17 -1.18 -21.38 -18.23
N GLU A 18 -0.20 -21.48 -19.13
CA GLU A 18 1.16 -21.93 -18.80
C GLU A 18 2.19 -20.80 -19.00
N ASP A 19 1.90 -19.83 -19.88
CA ASP A 19 2.75 -18.66 -20.05
C ASP A 19 2.58 -17.68 -18.88
N VAL A 20 3.67 -17.46 -18.15
CA VAL A 20 3.76 -16.52 -17.03
C VAL A 20 3.36 -15.09 -17.44
N ASN A 21 3.69 -14.67 -18.65
CA ASN A 21 3.32 -13.33 -19.14
C ASN A 21 1.83 -13.23 -19.45
N ALA A 22 1.23 -14.28 -20.03
CA ALA A 22 -0.20 -14.35 -20.25
C ALA A 22 -0.99 -14.36 -18.93
N LYS A 23 -0.55 -15.15 -17.93
CA LYS A 23 -1.08 -15.10 -16.55
C LYS A 23 -1.02 -13.70 -15.96
N TYR A 24 0.08 -12.99 -16.18
CA TYR A 24 0.25 -11.62 -15.71
C TYR A 24 -0.80 -10.68 -16.32
N HIS A 25 -1.08 -10.80 -17.61
CA HIS A 25 -2.12 -10.02 -18.29
C HIS A 25 -3.53 -10.37 -17.78
N LEU A 26 -3.82 -11.65 -17.53
CA LEU A 26 -5.08 -12.10 -16.93
C LEU A 26 -5.29 -11.49 -15.53
N LEU A 27 -4.25 -11.47 -14.70
CA LEU A 27 -4.29 -10.82 -13.38
C LEU A 27 -4.54 -9.31 -13.47
N ARG A 28 -3.87 -8.60 -14.40
CA ARG A 28 -4.09 -7.16 -14.57
C ARG A 28 -5.51 -6.85 -15.04
N ARG A 29 -6.06 -7.68 -15.92
CA ARG A 29 -7.44 -7.53 -16.41
C ARG A 29 -8.43 -7.71 -15.28
N GLU A 30 -8.23 -8.71 -14.44
CA GLU A 30 -9.10 -8.97 -13.29
C GLU A 30 -8.98 -7.92 -12.21
N ALA A 31 -7.77 -7.48 -11.87
CA ALA A 31 -7.59 -6.35 -10.95
C ALA A 31 -8.31 -5.08 -11.45
N LYS A 32 -8.29 -4.83 -12.77
CA LYS A 32 -9.03 -3.72 -13.39
C LYS A 32 -10.55 -3.92 -13.29
N ARG A 33 -11.05 -5.14 -13.53
CA ARG A 33 -12.46 -5.48 -13.38
C ARG A 33 -12.92 -5.29 -11.93
N LEU A 34 -12.22 -5.89 -10.97
CA LEU A 34 -12.52 -5.75 -9.55
C LEU A 34 -12.48 -4.28 -9.09
N ARG A 35 -11.54 -3.47 -9.60
CA ARG A 35 -11.53 -2.00 -9.39
C ARG A 35 -12.79 -1.30 -9.91
N GLN A 36 -13.31 -1.73 -11.05
CA GLN A 36 -14.54 -1.16 -11.64
C GLN A 36 -15.80 -1.63 -10.88
N HIS A 37 -15.76 -2.82 -10.31
CA HIS A 37 -16.84 -3.46 -9.54
C HIS A 37 -16.76 -3.21 -8.03
N ALA A 38 -15.78 -2.45 -7.54
CA ALA A 38 -15.80 -1.89 -6.19
C ALA A 38 -16.92 -0.83 -6.13
N GLU A 39 -18.17 -1.30 -6.15
CA GLU A 39 -19.40 -0.51 -6.33
C GLU A 39 -19.78 0.29 -5.08
N ARG A 40 -19.08 0.11 -3.95
CA ARG A 40 -19.33 0.85 -2.73
C ARG A 40 -18.14 1.73 -2.38
N PRO A 41 -18.30 3.06 -2.44
CA PRO A 41 -17.30 4.01 -1.93
C PRO A 41 -16.87 3.74 -0.48
N ALA A 42 -17.71 3.07 0.33
CA ALA A 42 -17.42 2.71 1.71
C ALA A 42 -16.37 1.60 1.87
N ASP A 43 -16.28 0.68 0.90
CA ASP A 43 -15.27 -0.40 0.91
C ASP A 43 -13.89 0.14 0.46
N MET A 44 -13.87 1.32 -0.14
CA MET A 44 -12.67 1.94 -0.69
C MET A 44 -11.96 2.93 0.25
N LYS A 45 -12.56 3.26 1.41
CA LYS A 45 -12.14 4.40 2.24
C LYS A 45 -11.92 4.02 3.71
N PHE A 46 -10.86 3.28 3.98
CA PHE A 46 -10.33 3.11 5.34
C PHE A 46 -9.99 4.46 6.02
N THR A 47 -9.77 5.52 5.23
CA THR A 47 -9.53 6.88 5.73
C THR A 47 -10.76 7.58 6.29
N ASP A 48 -11.96 7.07 6.02
CA ASP A 48 -13.20 7.61 6.62
C ASP A 48 -13.45 6.96 8.00
N ASP A 49 -12.66 5.96 8.40
CA ASP A 49 -12.73 5.30 9.70
C ASP A 49 -11.92 6.09 10.76
N PRO A 50 -12.59 6.71 11.75
CA PRO A 50 -11.90 7.46 12.79
C PRO A 50 -10.95 6.59 13.63
N ALA A 51 -11.28 5.31 13.84
CA ALA A 51 -10.44 4.42 14.64
C ALA A 51 -9.12 4.11 13.94
N PHE A 52 -9.15 3.94 12.61
CA PHE A 52 -7.95 3.80 11.81
C PHE A 52 -7.10 5.08 11.86
N LEU A 53 -7.72 6.25 11.69
CA LEU A 53 -6.99 7.51 11.77
C LEU A 53 -6.38 7.74 13.16
N ASP A 54 -7.11 7.43 14.23
CA ASP A 54 -6.66 7.53 15.63
C ASP A 54 -5.48 6.60 15.91
N LEU A 55 -5.50 5.38 15.36
CA LEU A 55 -4.39 4.46 15.43
C LEU A 55 -3.13 5.02 14.75
N VAL A 56 -3.27 5.63 13.56
CA VAL A 56 -2.12 6.26 12.88
C VAL A 56 -1.52 7.38 13.73
N ARG A 57 -2.34 8.14 14.47
CA ARG A 57 -1.86 9.18 15.42
C ARG A 57 -1.07 8.55 16.56
N ALA A 58 -1.62 7.52 17.18
CA ALA A 58 -0.98 6.81 18.28
C ALA A 58 0.35 6.18 17.84
N CYS A 59 0.43 5.66 16.60
CA CYS A 59 1.68 5.20 16.03
C CYS A 59 2.68 6.35 15.80
N ASN A 60 2.23 7.52 15.35
CA ASN A 60 3.08 8.69 15.17
C ASN A 60 3.68 9.19 16.50
N GLU A 61 2.95 9.08 17.61
CA GLU A 61 3.43 9.45 18.95
C GLU A 61 4.48 8.48 19.51
N ARG A 62 4.59 7.26 18.95
CA ARG A 62 5.55 6.24 19.39
C ARG A 62 6.93 6.36 18.73
N VAL A 63 7.05 7.14 17.66
CA VAL A 63 8.30 7.27 16.91
C VAL A 63 9.01 8.59 17.22
N ASP A 64 10.34 8.57 17.26
CA ASP A 64 11.14 9.80 17.34
C ASP A 64 11.25 10.47 15.96
N GLY A 65 10.27 11.32 15.64
CA GLY A 65 10.18 12.02 14.37
C GLY A 65 8.73 12.16 13.89
N THR A 66 8.57 12.29 12.57
CA THR A 66 7.28 12.36 11.89
C THR A 66 7.02 11.05 11.14
N LEU A 67 5.88 10.42 11.42
CA LEU A 67 5.40 9.24 10.71
C LEU A 67 4.59 9.66 9.48
N LEU A 68 4.95 9.12 8.32
CA LEU A 68 4.13 9.15 7.11
C LEU A 68 3.70 7.73 6.79
N VAL A 69 2.43 7.57 6.44
CA VAL A 69 1.87 6.29 6.03
C VAL A 69 1.34 6.40 4.61
N PHE A 70 1.88 5.58 3.71
CA PHE A 70 1.31 5.38 2.39
C PHE A 70 0.51 4.09 2.43
N ALA A 71 -0.81 4.19 2.41
CA ALA A 71 -1.71 3.05 2.49
C ALA A 71 -2.50 2.92 1.19
N ALA A 72 -2.74 1.69 0.76
CA ALA A 72 -3.54 1.39 -0.39
C ALA A 72 -4.41 0.16 -0.14
N ASN A 73 -5.55 0.16 -0.81
CA ASN A 73 -6.33 -1.03 -1.06
C ASN A 73 -6.20 -1.39 -2.54
N ASP A 74 -6.50 -2.63 -2.92
CA ASP A 74 -6.31 -3.06 -4.30
C ASP A 74 -7.24 -2.35 -5.29
N PHE A 75 -8.32 -1.75 -4.77
CA PHE A 75 -9.43 -1.23 -5.57
C PHE A 75 -9.49 0.29 -5.68
N GLY A 76 -8.83 1.03 -4.78
CA GLY A 76 -8.87 2.48 -4.67
C GLY A 76 -7.53 3.15 -4.94
N TRP A 77 -7.54 4.48 -4.81
CA TRP A 77 -6.34 5.28 -4.95
C TRP A 77 -5.51 5.20 -3.66
N PRO A 78 -4.17 5.13 -3.75
CA PRO A 78 -3.34 5.22 -2.57
C PRO A 78 -3.58 6.52 -1.85
N VAL A 79 -3.45 6.46 -0.54
CA VAL A 79 -3.51 7.64 0.32
C VAL A 79 -2.16 7.84 0.98
N ALA A 80 -1.66 9.07 0.90
CA ALA A 80 -0.58 9.53 1.76
C ALA A 80 -1.21 10.21 3.00
N LEU A 81 -1.05 9.55 4.14
CA LEU A 81 -1.46 10.03 5.46
C LEU A 81 -0.27 10.74 6.11
N ARG A 82 -0.48 12.00 6.49
CA ARG A 82 0.55 12.82 7.12
C ARG A 82 -0.01 13.66 8.27
N PRO A 83 0.75 13.87 9.36
CA PRO A 83 0.39 14.83 10.41
C PRO A 83 0.23 16.24 9.86
N THR A 84 -0.64 17.05 10.46
CA THR A 84 -0.76 18.47 10.11
C THR A 84 0.52 19.23 10.40
N GLY A 85 0.75 20.29 9.63
CA GLY A 85 1.98 21.06 9.70
C GLY A 85 3.14 20.44 8.91
N THR A 86 3.02 19.19 8.46
CA THR A 86 4.00 18.59 7.55
C THR A 86 3.82 19.12 6.12
N SER A 87 4.94 19.32 5.42
CA SER A 87 4.93 19.84 4.06
C SER A 87 4.62 18.72 3.05
N LYS A 88 4.15 19.10 1.85
CA LYS A 88 4.09 18.15 0.72
C LYS A 88 5.47 17.76 0.21
N GLN A 89 6.48 18.61 0.46
CA GLN A 89 7.87 18.35 0.08
C GLN A 89 8.38 17.08 0.76
N LEU A 90 8.00 16.87 2.02
CA LEU A 90 8.33 15.66 2.76
C LEU A 90 7.94 14.36 2.03
N GLN A 91 6.78 14.32 1.37
CA GLN A 91 6.40 13.16 0.56
C GLN A 91 7.27 13.01 -0.68
N ALA A 92 7.70 14.12 -1.30
CA ALA A 92 8.60 14.09 -2.46
C ALA A 92 10.01 13.63 -2.06
N ASP A 93 10.47 13.99 -0.86
CA ASP A 93 11.75 13.55 -0.31
C ASP A 93 11.72 12.04 -0.06
N VAL A 94 10.62 11.52 0.53
CA VAL A 94 10.42 10.07 0.69
C VAL A 94 10.41 9.34 -0.65
N ARG A 95 9.73 9.88 -1.67
CA ARG A 95 9.75 9.28 -3.02
C ARG A 95 11.16 9.25 -3.61
N THR A 96 11.92 10.32 -3.44
CA THR A 96 13.30 10.42 -3.93
C THR A 96 14.19 9.39 -3.23
N GLU A 97 14.05 9.25 -1.91
CA GLU A 97 14.79 8.26 -1.12
C GLU A 97 14.45 6.83 -1.55
N LEU A 98 13.18 6.49 -1.71
CA LEU A 98 12.73 5.17 -2.16
C LEU A 98 13.24 4.81 -3.57
N LEU A 99 13.41 5.81 -4.44
CA LEU A 99 13.96 5.61 -5.77
C LEU A 99 15.48 5.41 -5.74
N ALA A 100 16.18 6.07 -4.82
CA ALA A 100 17.62 5.95 -4.63
C ALA A 100 18.00 4.63 -3.94
N GLU A 101 17.31 4.28 -2.87
CA GLU A 101 17.45 3.04 -2.13
C GLU A 101 16.08 2.39 -2.02
N LYS A 102 15.87 1.24 -2.67
CA LYS A 102 14.53 0.62 -2.70
C LYS A 102 14.21 -0.21 -1.47
N TYR A 103 15.23 -0.75 -0.83
CA TYR A 103 15.06 -1.77 0.19
C TYR A 103 15.75 -1.35 1.48
N LYS A 104 14.95 -1.12 2.52
CA LYS A 104 15.41 -0.92 3.89
C LYS A 104 14.59 -1.79 4.83
N SER A 105 15.21 -2.19 5.94
CA SER A 105 14.56 -3.07 6.92
C SER A 105 14.63 -2.43 8.29
N SER A 106 13.54 -1.81 8.70
CA SER A 106 13.36 -1.28 10.06
C SER A 106 12.35 -2.14 10.82
N PRO A 107 12.76 -2.95 11.82
CA PRO A 107 11.84 -3.82 12.58
C PRO A 107 10.75 -3.05 13.34
N GLU A 108 11.09 -1.87 13.84
CA GLU A 108 10.14 -0.96 14.51
C GLU A 108 9.01 -0.54 13.55
N LEU A 109 9.36 -0.13 12.33
CA LEU A 109 8.39 0.29 11.33
C LEU A 109 7.62 -0.89 10.71
N ASP A 110 8.19 -2.11 10.74
CA ASP A 110 7.48 -3.35 10.39
C ASP A 110 6.34 -3.63 11.37
N GLU A 111 6.59 -3.47 12.67
CA GLU A 111 5.56 -3.65 13.71
C GLU A 111 4.40 -2.67 13.50
N ILE A 112 4.70 -1.39 13.25
CA ILE A 112 3.68 -0.38 12.95
C ILE A 112 2.93 -0.76 11.66
N ARG A 113 3.63 -1.16 10.60
CA ARG A 113 2.99 -1.59 9.34
C ARG A 113 1.99 -2.72 9.58
N ARG A 114 2.39 -3.78 10.30
CA ARG A 114 1.53 -4.93 10.60
C ARG A 114 0.32 -4.51 11.42
N THR A 115 0.53 -3.67 12.44
CA THR A 115 -0.56 -3.12 13.27
C THR A 115 -1.59 -2.39 12.41
N LEU A 116 -1.16 -1.58 11.43
CA LEU A 116 -2.06 -0.86 10.53
C LEU A 116 -2.81 -1.79 9.55
N LEU A 117 -2.14 -2.84 9.04
CA LEU A 117 -2.76 -3.83 8.17
C LEU A 117 -3.80 -4.68 8.92
N ASP A 118 -3.54 -5.02 10.18
CA ASP A 118 -4.44 -5.81 11.02
C ASP A 118 -5.64 -4.99 11.52
N ALA A 119 -5.50 -3.66 11.60
CA ALA A 119 -6.53 -2.78 12.14
C ALA A 119 -7.73 -2.58 11.21
N ASP A 120 -7.52 -2.65 9.90
CA ASP A 120 -8.59 -2.49 8.92
C ASP A 120 -8.35 -3.40 7.72
N VAL A 121 -9.25 -4.38 7.54
CA VAL A 121 -9.21 -5.36 6.44
C VAL A 121 -9.17 -4.72 5.05
N ARG A 122 -9.61 -3.45 4.92
CA ARG A 122 -9.57 -2.71 3.67
C ARG A 122 -8.16 -2.20 3.35
N VAL A 123 -7.22 -2.16 4.29
CA VAL A 123 -5.84 -1.75 4.01
C VAL A 123 -5.05 -2.99 3.58
N HIS A 124 -4.82 -3.12 2.28
CA HIS A 124 -4.14 -4.30 1.72
C HIS A 124 -2.62 -4.10 1.66
N GLN A 125 -2.18 -2.85 1.54
CA GLN A 125 -0.78 -2.48 1.44
C GLN A 125 -0.51 -1.23 2.27
N ALA A 126 0.63 -1.21 2.96
CA ALA A 126 1.08 -0.05 3.71
C ALA A 126 2.61 0.09 3.62
N LEU A 127 3.09 1.30 3.42
CA LEU A 127 4.49 1.69 3.64
C LEU A 127 4.50 2.71 4.77
N VAL A 128 5.24 2.40 5.82
CA VAL A 128 5.41 3.26 6.99
C VAL A 128 6.81 3.85 6.94
N VAL A 129 6.87 5.18 7.01
CA VAL A 129 8.10 5.95 6.89
C VAL A 129 8.21 6.86 8.10
N ARG A 130 9.39 6.87 8.73
CA ARG A 130 9.76 7.83 9.76
C ARG A 130 10.71 8.85 9.15
N HIS A 131 10.41 10.12 9.35
CA HIS A 131 11.27 11.23 8.99
C HIS A 131 11.71 11.98 10.24
N SER A 132 13.02 12.07 10.49
CA SER A 132 13.59 12.79 11.64
C SER A 132 14.74 13.68 11.17
N GLY A 133 14.54 15.00 11.20
CA GLY A 133 15.53 15.93 10.62
C GLY A 133 15.68 15.73 9.12
N ASP A 134 16.86 15.31 8.67
CA ASP A 134 17.15 14.98 7.26
C ASP A 134 17.15 13.46 7.01
N GLU A 135 16.87 12.64 8.02
CA GLU A 135 16.91 11.18 7.91
C GLU A 135 15.52 10.60 7.57
N ILE A 136 15.50 9.69 6.59
CA ILE A 136 14.32 8.95 6.15
C ILE A 136 14.56 7.45 6.37
N ASP A 137 13.79 6.88 7.29
CA ASP A 137 13.78 5.44 7.60
C ASP A 137 12.42 4.83 7.21
N TYR A 138 12.43 3.61 6.70
CA TYR A 138 11.22 2.88 6.31
C TYR A 138 11.46 1.38 6.31
N HIS A 139 10.37 0.62 6.35
CA HIS A 139 10.42 -0.83 6.18
C HIS A 139 9.86 -1.24 4.83
N LEU A 140 10.76 -1.64 3.93
CA LEU A 140 10.45 -2.26 2.65
C LEU A 140 11.50 -3.33 2.36
N PRO A 141 11.33 -4.55 2.91
CA PRO A 141 12.37 -5.55 2.86
C PRO A 141 12.52 -6.05 1.42
N GLY A 142 13.75 -6.33 1.02
CA GLY A 142 13.99 -6.96 -0.27
C GLY A 142 13.27 -8.31 -0.40
N GLY A 143 12.78 -8.59 -1.60
CA GLY A 143 12.12 -9.84 -1.98
C GLY A 143 12.97 -11.11 -1.98
N TRP A 144 14.12 -11.10 -1.33
CA TRP A 144 15.17 -12.11 -1.45
C TRP A 144 15.26 -13.03 -0.23
N LYS A 145 14.42 -12.82 0.80
CA LYS A 145 14.36 -13.73 1.93
C LYS A 145 13.47 -14.93 1.60
N VAL A 146 13.80 -16.09 2.17
CA VAL A 146 13.14 -17.38 1.92
C VAL A 146 11.65 -17.35 2.28
N ASP A 147 11.27 -16.43 3.17
CA ASP A 147 9.93 -16.15 3.67
C ASP A 147 9.17 -15.06 2.88
N THR A 148 9.83 -14.34 1.97
CA THR A 148 9.18 -13.33 1.12
C THR A 148 8.74 -13.98 -0.19
N ASN A 149 7.43 -14.20 -0.36
CA ASN A 149 6.90 -14.81 -1.59
C ASN A 149 6.87 -13.81 -2.76
N PHE A 150 6.76 -14.31 -4.00
CA PHE A 150 6.72 -13.49 -5.22
C PHE A 150 5.58 -12.46 -5.24
N LEU A 151 4.44 -12.78 -4.61
CA LEU A 151 3.32 -11.85 -4.46
C LEU A 151 3.74 -10.64 -3.62
N THR A 152 4.43 -10.84 -2.50
CA THR A 152 4.95 -9.77 -1.65
C THR A 152 5.97 -8.88 -2.36
N VAL A 153 6.82 -9.44 -3.24
CA VAL A 153 7.74 -8.64 -4.06
C VAL A 153 6.99 -7.78 -5.08
N ARG A 154 5.97 -8.34 -5.73
CA ARG A 154 5.15 -7.62 -6.70
C ARG A 154 4.23 -6.61 -6.04
N GLU A 155 3.74 -6.90 -4.84
CA GLU A 155 2.97 -5.99 -3.99
C GLU A 155 3.86 -4.82 -3.56
N ALA A 156 5.09 -5.09 -3.11
CA ALA A 156 6.07 -4.06 -2.79
C ALA A 156 6.42 -3.19 -4.00
N LEU A 157 6.77 -3.80 -5.15
CA LEU A 157 7.07 -3.06 -6.39
C LEU A 157 5.85 -2.31 -6.92
N GLY A 158 4.67 -2.90 -6.83
CA GLY A 158 3.40 -2.30 -7.19
C GLY A 158 3.11 -1.08 -6.32
N LEU A 159 3.32 -1.18 -5.00
CA LEU A 159 3.19 -0.09 -4.05
C LEU A 159 4.21 1.02 -4.32
N ILE A 160 5.49 0.69 -4.57
CA ILE A 160 6.50 1.67 -4.97
C ILE A 160 6.06 2.40 -6.22
N ASP A 161 5.68 1.68 -7.28
CA ASP A 161 5.25 2.29 -8.54
C ASP A 161 4.01 3.18 -8.34
N TYR A 162 3.06 2.73 -7.51
CA TYR A 162 1.89 3.50 -7.15
C TYR A 162 2.21 4.76 -6.31
N ILE A 163 3.21 4.70 -5.43
CA ILE A 163 3.64 5.84 -4.60
C ILE A 163 4.47 6.85 -5.40
N THR A 164 5.32 6.36 -6.29
CA THR A 164 6.31 7.18 -7.00
C THR A 164 5.79 7.74 -8.33
N HIS A 165 4.87 7.04 -8.99
CA HIS A 165 4.37 7.41 -10.33
C HIS A 165 2.83 7.52 -10.43
N GLY A 166 2.08 7.09 -9.41
CA GLY A 166 0.61 7.17 -9.39
C GLY A 166 0.09 8.51 -8.88
N HIS A 167 -1.13 8.91 -9.29
CA HIS A 167 -1.83 9.96 -8.55
C HIS A 167 -2.21 9.40 -7.18
N GLN A 168 -2.08 10.20 -6.12
CA GLN A 168 -2.42 9.82 -4.76
C GLN A 168 -3.40 10.82 -4.17
N ARG A 169 -4.30 10.33 -3.32
CA ARG A 169 -5.13 11.21 -2.48
C ARG A 169 -4.34 11.60 -1.24
N GLU A 170 -4.61 12.78 -0.72
CA GLU A 170 -4.03 13.25 0.53
C GLU A 170 -5.06 13.16 1.65
N ALA A 171 -4.61 12.68 2.81
CA ALA A 171 -5.34 12.76 4.06
C ALA A 171 -4.45 13.43 5.11
N ILE A 172 -4.96 14.52 5.68
CA ILE A 172 -4.27 15.30 6.72
C ILE A 172 -4.79 14.81 8.07
N LEU A 173 -3.86 14.52 8.97
CA LEU A 173 -4.17 14.14 10.33
C LEU A 173 -4.06 15.39 11.23
N TYR A 174 -5.22 15.95 11.64
CA TYR A 174 -5.51 16.97 12.70
C TYR A 174 -4.70 18.27 12.70
#